data_AF-A0A9D5BPF6-F1
#
_entry.id   AF-A0A9D5BPF6-F1
#
_cell.length_a   1.000
_cell.length_b   1.000
_cell.length_c   1.000
_cell.angle_alpha   90.00
_cell.angle_beta   90.00
_cell.angle_gamma   90.00
#
_symmetry.space_group_name_H-M   'P 1'
#
loop_
_entity.id
_entity.type
_entity.pdbx_description
1 polymer ?
#
loop_
_entity_poly.entity_id
_entity_poly.type
_entity_poly.pdbx_seq_one_letter_code
_entity_poly.pdbx_strand_id
1 'polypeptide(L)'
;MLVKSLSFPSNLFPSFSASEIGTDQRWAPSKSSNSLSFSSKLQFLRKSTQNSSGVGPGDAVIIVDHGSRRKESNLMLNEFVEMFRHKTGYQIVEPAHMELAEPSIGDAFQSCVQQGAHRVIISPFFLGPGRHWSKDIPSLSAEAAKQHPGVSYIVTAPLGLHELLVDVVNDRINYCLKHVAGEADECSVCAGTGKCILNQ
;
A
#
# COMPACT_ATOMS: atom_id res chain seq x y z
N MET A 1 33.75 1.81 30.21
CA MET A 1 33.61 2.36 28.84
C MET A 1 32.44 3.34 28.85
N LEU A 2 32.73 4.62 28.60
CA LEU A 2 31.79 5.74 28.73
C LEU A 2 30.75 5.74 27.59
N VAL A 3 29.48 5.89 27.97
CA VAL A 3 28.39 6.28 27.05
C VAL A 3 28.42 7.81 26.95
N LYS A 4 28.77 8.35 25.78
CA LYS A 4 28.64 9.78 25.48
C LYS A 4 27.17 10.09 25.19
N SER A 5 26.55 10.96 25.99
CA SER A 5 25.25 11.54 25.67
C SER A 5 25.40 12.51 24.49
N LEU A 6 24.47 12.43 23.54
CA LEU A 6 24.32 13.42 22.48
C LEU A 6 23.21 14.38 22.91
N SER A 7 23.61 15.63 23.15
CA SER A 7 22.74 16.77 23.45
C SER A 7 22.14 17.31 22.15
N PHE A 8 20.82 17.46 22.09
CA PHE A 8 20.12 18.19 21.03
C PHE A 8 19.93 19.66 21.45
N PRO A 9 20.14 20.64 20.55
CA PRO A 9 19.82 22.03 20.85
C PRO A 9 18.31 22.25 20.79
N SER A 10 17.75 22.62 21.94
CA SER A 10 16.45 23.26 22.08
C SER A 10 16.54 24.70 21.60
N ASN A 11 15.84 25.06 20.51
CA ASN A 11 15.30 26.41 20.23
C ASN A 11 14.70 26.48 18.82
N LEU A 12 13.39 26.26 18.69
CA LEU A 12 12.61 26.64 17.51
C LEU A 12 11.12 26.71 17.87
N PHE A 13 10.78 27.55 18.84
CA PHE A 13 9.42 28.05 19.03
C PHE A 13 9.48 29.51 19.49
N PRO A 14 8.78 30.44 18.83
CA PRO A 14 8.65 31.80 19.33
C PRO A 14 7.80 31.80 20.61
N SER A 15 8.30 32.47 21.64
CA SER A 15 7.63 32.71 22.92
C SER A 15 6.45 33.64 22.76
N PHE A 16 5.24 33.19 23.08
CA PHE A 16 4.07 34.06 23.26
C PHE A 16 3.95 34.46 24.73
N SER A 17 3.94 35.77 25.01
CA SER A 17 3.69 36.30 26.35
C SER A 17 2.19 36.35 26.65
N ALA A 18 1.80 35.82 27.81
CA ALA A 18 0.43 35.87 28.30
C ALA A 18 0.12 37.25 28.92
N SER A 19 -0.39 38.17 28.11
CA SER A 19 -1.09 39.36 28.60
C SER A 19 -1.88 40.02 27.46
N GLU A 20 -3.08 39.52 27.17
CA GLU A 20 -4.17 40.26 26.51
C GLU A 20 -5.42 39.37 26.44
N ILE A 21 -6.15 39.26 27.56
CA ILE A 21 -7.48 38.68 27.59
C ILE A 21 -8.45 39.83 27.29
N GLY A 22 -8.77 40.00 26.01
CA GLY A 22 -9.81 40.90 25.52
C GLY A 22 -11.04 40.09 25.10
N THR A 23 -12.16 40.34 25.78
CA THR A 23 -13.47 39.76 25.50
C THR A 23 -14.03 40.30 24.19
N ASP A 24 -14.18 39.48 23.15
CA ASP A 24 -15.14 39.77 22.09
C ASP A 24 -15.78 38.50 21.51
N GLN A 25 -17.09 38.41 21.68
CA GLN A 25 -17.93 37.41 21.03
C GLN A 25 -18.37 37.95 19.67
N ARG A 26 -17.78 37.40 18.59
CA ARG A 26 -18.46 37.19 17.29
C ARG A 26 -17.52 36.49 16.30
N TRP A 27 -17.65 35.17 16.18
CA TRP A 27 -17.18 34.45 15.01
C TRP A 27 -18.26 33.46 14.54
N ALA A 28 -18.94 33.82 13.46
CA ALA A 28 -19.78 32.91 12.69
C ALA A 28 -18.94 32.35 11.53
N PRO A 29 -18.86 31.03 11.31
CA PRO A 29 -18.09 30.49 10.21
C PRO A 29 -18.86 30.73 8.89
N SER A 30 -18.25 31.50 8.00
CA SER A 30 -18.68 31.63 6.60
C SER A 30 -18.65 30.27 5.91
N LYS A 31 -19.77 29.89 5.30
CA LYS A 31 -19.88 28.73 4.41
C LYS A 31 -18.91 28.90 3.24
N SER A 32 -17.87 28.07 3.17
CA SER A 32 -17.17 27.77 1.91
C SER A 32 -17.14 26.26 1.73
N SER A 33 -18.20 25.76 1.09
CA SER A 33 -18.32 24.37 0.66
C SER A 33 -17.45 24.17 -0.58
N ASN A 34 -16.20 23.74 -0.39
CA ASN A 34 -15.43 23.08 -1.43
C ASN A 34 -15.28 21.59 -1.07
N SER A 35 -16.39 20.87 -1.09
CA SER A 35 -16.39 19.41 -1.10
C SER A 35 -16.04 18.95 -2.52
N LEU A 36 -14.75 18.88 -2.83
CA LEU A 36 -14.30 18.14 -4.01
C LEU A 36 -14.64 16.66 -3.75
N SER A 37 -15.63 16.15 -4.49
CA SER A 37 -16.00 14.73 -4.51
C SER A 37 -14.74 13.87 -4.73
N PHE A 38 -14.65 12.73 -4.06
CA PHE A 38 -13.57 11.74 -4.21
C PHE A 38 -13.23 11.46 -5.69
N SER A 39 -14.24 11.49 -6.58
CA SER A 39 -14.09 11.34 -8.03
C SER A 39 -13.22 12.44 -8.68
N SER A 40 -13.25 13.66 -8.16
CA SER A 40 -12.50 14.81 -8.70
C SER A 40 -11.01 14.79 -8.31
N LYS A 41 -10.67 14.27 -7.11
CA LYS A 41 -9.28 14.01 -6.70
C LYS A 41 -8.69 12.82 -7.47
N LEU A 42 -9.47 11.76 -7.70
CA LEU A 42 -9.07 10.66 -8.59
C LEU A 42 -8.89 11.11 -10.04
N GLN A 43 -9.71 12.05 -10.53
CA GLN A 43 -9.51 12.67 -11.86
C GLN A 43 -8.26 13.54 -11.92
N PHE A 44 -7.89 14.22 -10.83
CA PHE A 44 -6.66 15.02 -10.76
C PHE A 44 -5.40 14.14 -10.72
N LEU A 45 -5.43 13.03 -9.97
CA LEU A 45 -4.38 11.99 -10.00
C LEU A 45 -4.26 11.34 -11.39
N ARG A 46 -5.37 11.23 -12.13
CA ARG A 46 -5.39 10.72 -13.51
C ARG A 46 -4.62 11.57 -14.52
N LYS A 47 -4.35 12.84 -14.20
CA LYS A 47 -3.66 13.78 -15.10
C LYS A 47 -2.13 13.74 -14.96
N SER A 48 -1.58 13.18 -13.87
CA SER A 48 -0.13 13.03 -13.68
C SER A 48 0.41 11.65 -14.11
N THR A 49 -0.45 10.68 -14.42
CA THR A 49 -0.04 9.31 -14.83
C THR A 49 0.31 9.18 -16.31
N GLN A 50 0.39 10.28 -17.06
CA GLN A 50 0.93 10.32 -18.42
C GLN A 50 2.41 10.73 -18.41
N ASN A 51 3.18 10.22 -17.46
CA ASN A 51 4.61 10.07 -17.63
C ASN A 51 4.83 8.58 -17.78
N SER A 52 5.29 8.16 -18.96
CA SER A 52 5.69 6.79 -19.24
C SER A 52 6.61 6.32 -18.12
N SER A 53 6.05 5.58 -17.16
CA SER A 53 6.82 4.73 -16.29
C SER A 53 7.74 3.94 -17.21
N GLY A 54 9.03 3.84 -16.88
CA GLY A 54 10.02 3.11 -17.68
C GLY A 54 9.77 1.60 -17.71
N VAL A 55 8.50 1.21 -17.75
CA VAL A 55 7.93 -0.12 -17.73
C VAL A 55 7.69 -0.53 -19.18
N GLY A 56 8.37 -1.57 -19.62
CA GLY A 56 8.33 -2.07 -20.99
C GLY A 56 7.45 -3.32 -21.14
N PRO A 57 7.15 -3.72 -22.40
CA PRO A 57 6.31 -4.89 -22.70
C PRO A 57 6.81 -6.25 -22.17
N GLY A 58 8.07 -6.35 -21.71
CA GLY A 58 8.61 -7.57 -21.12
C GLY A 58 9.04 -7.40 -19.67
N ASP A 59 8.45 -6.42 -18.98
CA ASP A 59 8.49 -6.36 -17.51
C ASP A 59 7.40 -7.25 -16.92
N ALA A 60 7.78 -8.02 -15.92
CA ALA A 60 6.87 -8.76 -15.07
C ALA A 60 6.84 -8.17 -13.65
N VAL A 61 5.71 -8.31 -12.98
CA VAL A 61 5.56 -7.94 -11.57
C VAL A 61 5.27 -9.18 -10.75
N ILE A 62 6.01 -9.38 -9.66
CA ILE A 62 5.67 -10.36 -8.64
C ILE A 62 5.16 -9.60 -7.43
N ILE A 63 3.93 -9.87 -6.99
CA ILE A 63 3.37 -9.30 -5.76
C ILE A 63 3.53 -10.32 -4.65
N VAL A 64 4.30 -9.96 -3.62
CA VAL A 64 4.73 -10.90 -2.57
C VAL A 64 4.06 -10.59 -1.24
N ASP A 65 3.42 -11.58 -0.61
CA ASP A 65 3.04 -11.50 0.81
C ASP A 65 3.75 -12.58 1.66
N HIS A 66 3.39 -12.73 2.93
CA HIS A 66 3.98 -13.76 3.80
C HIS A 66 3.53 -15.19 3.45
N GLY A 67 2.37 -15.32 2.79
CA GLY A 67 1.56 -16.52 2.76
C GLY A 67 0.78 -16.70 4.06
N SER A 68 -0.19 -17.61 4.01
CA SER A 68 -1.02 -17.99 5.15
C SER A 68 -1.31 -19.48 5.10
N ARG A 69 -1.45 -20.09 6.28
CA ARG A 69 -1.99 -21.45 6.40
C ARG A 69 -3.47 -21.53 6.04
N ARG A 70 -4.18 -20.40 6.04
CA ARG A 70 -5.57 -20.30 5.61
C ARG A 70 -5.61 -20.04 4.11
N LYS A 71 -6.17 -20.99 3.36
CA LYS A 71 -6.24 -20.93 1.90
C LYS A 71 -6.97 -19.67 1.42
N GLU A 72 -8.01 -19.26 2.12
CA GLU A 72 -8.81 -18.08 1.79
C GLU A 72 -7.96 -16.80 1.83
N SER A 73 -6.98 -16.72 2.72
CA SER A 73 -6.07 -15.57 2.78
C SER A 73 -5.16 -15.49 1.55
N ASN A 74 -4.68 -16.63 1.05
CA ASN A 74 -3.84 -16.66 -0.14
C ASN A 74 -4.65 -16.32 -1.40
N LEU A 75 -5.93 -16.70 -1.45
CA LEU A 75 -6.82 -16.33 -2.55
C LEU A 75 -7.03 -14.81 -2.67
N MET A 76 -7.02 -14.08 -1.56
CA MET A 76 -7.11 -12.61 -1.60
C MET A 76 -5.93 -11.97 -2.34
N LEU A 77 -4.72 -12.55 -2.25
CA LEU A 77 -3.57 -12.06 -3.01
C LEU A 77 -3.77 -12.28 -4.52
N ASN A 78 -4.33 -13.44 -4.90
CA ASN A 78 -4.64 -13.75 -6.30
C ASN A 78 -5.67 -12.75 -6.86
N GLU A 79 -6.74 -12.48 -6.11
CA GLU A 79 -7.74 -11.47 -6.49
C GLU A 79 -7.09 -10.08 -6.63
N PHE A 80 -6.18 -9.72 -5.73
CA PHE A 80 -5.45 -8.46 -5.81
C PHE A 80 -4.53 -8.39 -7.05
N VAL A 81 -3.84 -9.47 -7.39
CA VAL A 81 -3.02 -9.57 -8.61
C VAL A 81 -3.86 -9.35 -9.86
N GLU A 82 -5.04 -9.97 -9.96
CA GLU A 82 -5.96 -9.75 -11.08
C GLU A 82 -6.44 -8.30 -11.15
N MET A 83 -6.86 -7.72 -10.01
CA MET A 83 -7.24 -6.30 -9.95
C MET A 83 -6.09 -5.38 -10.37
N PHE A 84 -4.87 -5.68 -9.91
CA PHE A 84 -3.67 -4.93 -10.26
C PHE A 84 -3.42 -5.00 -11.76
N ARG A 85 -3.44 -6.20 -12.34
CA ARG A 85 -3.25 -6.43 -13.78
C ARG A 85 -4.25 -5.62 -14.61
N HIS A 86 -5.53 -5.73 -14.29
CA HIS A 86 -6.61 -5.01 -14.99
C HIS A 86 -6.49 -3.48 -14.87
N LYS A 87 -6.07 -2.98 -13.69
CA LYS A 87 -6.01 -1.53 -13.44
C LYS A 87 -4.78 -0.87 -14.06
N THR A 88 -3.68 -1.60 -14.18
CA THR A 88 -2.37 -1.05 -14.56
C THR A 88 -1.95 -1.38 -15.99
N GLY A 89 -2.45 -2.48 -16.55
CA GLY A 89 -2.09 -2.94 -17.89
C GLY A 89 -0.77 -3.70 -17.98
N TYR A 90 -0.12 -4.04 -16.87
CA TYR A 90 1.00 -5.00 -16.89
C TYR A 90 0.50 -6.34 -17.45
N GLN A 91 1.26 -6.95 -18.34
CA GLN A 91 0.84 -8.19 -19.00
C GLN A 91 1.17 -9.42 -18.15
N ILE A 92 2.33 -9.40 -17.48
CA ILE A 92 2.82 -10.50 -16.64
C ILE A 92 2.79 -10.03 -15.19
N VAL A 93 1.88 -10.60 -14.39
CA VAL A 93 1.75 -10.30 -12.96
C VAL A 93 1.51 -11.61 -12.23
N GLU A 94 2.38 -11.97 -11.30
CA GLU A 94 2.33 -13.24 -10.56
C GLU A 94 2.19 -12.97 -9.04
N PRO A 95 1.36 -13.75 -8.32
CA PRO A 95 1.42 -13.77 -6.86
C PRO A 95 2.65 -14.58 -6.41
N ALA A 96 3.17 -14.28 -5.23
CA ALA A 96 4.11 -15.15 -4.54
C ALA A 96 3.96 -15.03 -3.01
N HIS A 97 4.34 -16.09 -2.33
CA HIS A 97 4.32 -16.19 -0.88
C HIS A 97 5.73 -16.48 -0.35
N MET A 98 6.09 -15.90 0.79
CA MET A 98 7.44 -16.06 1.33
C MET A 98 7.70 -17.43 1.97
N GLU A 99 6.75 -17.96 2.75
CA GLU A 99 7.05 -19.14 3.58
C GLU A 99 5.87 -20.08 3.86
N LEU A 100 4.62 -19.59 3.86
CA LEU A 100 3.47 -20.37 4.35
C LEU A 100 2.57 -20.96 3.26
N ALA A 101 2.82 -20.63 2.00
CA ALA A 101 1.98 -21.01 0.88
C ALA A 101 2.79 -21.05 -0.42
N GLU A 102 2.18 -21.62 -1.46
CA GLU A 102 2.70 -21.63 -2.82
C GLU A 102 1.81 -20.78 -3.72
N PRO A 103 2.35 -20.14 -4.77
CA PRO A 103 3.73 -20.28 -5.28
C PRO A 103 4.78 -19.50 -4.47
N SER A 104 6.00 -20.01 -4.40
CA SER A 104 7.15 -19.31 -3.84
C SER A 104 7.62 -18.16 -4.76
N ILE A 105 8.49 -17.28 -4.25
CA ILE A 105 9.15 -16.25 -5.07
C ILE A 105 9.91 -16.88 -6.25
N GLY A 106 10.54 -18.04 -6.05
CA GLY A 106 11.26 -18.75 -7.11
C GLY A 106 10.33 -19.24 -8.21
N ASP A 107 9.20 -19.84 -7.85
CA ASP A 107 8.22 -20.34 -8.82
C ASP A 107 7.58 -19.21 -9.62
N ALA A 108 7.22 -18.11 -8.95
CA ALA A 108 6.69 -16.92 -9.61
C ALA A 108 7.72 -16.28 -10.55
N PHE A 109 9.00 -16.23 -10.15
CA PHE A 109 10.08 -15.73 -11.01
C PHE A 109 10.24 -16.60 -12.26
N GLN A 110 10.27 -17.92 -12.09
CA GLN A 110 10.36 -18.85 -13.20
C GLN A 110 9.16 -18.68 -14.16
N SER A 111 7.93 -18.57 -13.62
CA SER A 111 6.72 -18.32 -14.41
C SER A 111 6.83 -17.03 -15.23
N CYS A 112 7.30 -15.94 -14.62
CA CYS A 112 7.53 -14.68 -15.32
C CYS A 112 8.49 -14.83 -16.49
N VAL A 113 9.60 -15.55 -16.30
CA VAL A 113 10.60 -15.79 -17.35
C VAL A 113 10.03 -16.66 -18.48
N GLN A 114 9.25 -17.69 -18.15
CA GLN A 114 8.57 -18.54 -19.15
C GLN A 114 7.57 -17.76 -20.00
N GLN A 115 6.97 -16.71 -19.45
CA GLN A 115 6.09 -15.78 -20.16
C GLN A 115 6.84 -14.72 -20.98
N GLY A 116 8.18 -14.74 -20.98
CA GLY A 116 9.03 -13.87 -21.80
C GLY A 116 9.53 -12.61 -21.10
N ALA A 117 9.49 -12.55 -19.77
CA ALA A 117 10.03 -11.41 -19.02
C ALA A 117 11.56 -11.29 -19.15
N HIS A 118 12.04 -10.08 -19.42
CA HIS A 118 13.47 -9.72 -19.38
C HIS A 118 13.84 -8.89 -18.14
N ARG A 119 12.82 -8.40 -17.43
CA ARG A 119 12.98 -7.78 -16.10
C ARG A 119 11.83 -8.16 -15.19
N VAL A 120 12.14 -8.48 -13.94
CA VAL A 120 11.18 -8.85 -12.90
C VAL A 120 11.18 -7.81 -11.79
N ILE A 121 10.00 -7.26 -11.47
CA ILE A 121 9.78 -6.26 -10.42
C ILE A 121 9.10 -6.97 -9.25
N ILE A 122 9.84 -7.21 -8.18
CA ILE A 122 9.33 -7.88 -6.98
C ILE A 122 8.81 -6.82 -6.01
N SER A 123 7.51 -6.83 -5.78
CA SER A 123 6.79 -5.82 -4.98
C SER A 123 6.21 -6.42 -3.72
N PRO A 124 6.77 -6.11 -2.52
CA PRO A 124 6.21 -6.58 -1.26
C PRO A 124 4.86 -5.92 -0.94
N PHE A 125 3.84 -6.74 -0.68
CA PHE A 125 2.50 -6.31 -0.26
C PHE A 125 2.42 -6.18 1.26
N PHE A 126 3.30 -5.35 1.83
CA PHE A 126 3.43 -5.12 3.28
C PHE A 126 3.16 -3.66 3.65
N LEU A 127 2.55 -3.42 4.82
CA LEU A 127 2.27 -2.07 5.32
C LEU A 127 3.51 -1.35 5.89
N GLY A 128 4.59 -2.05 6.19
CA GLY A 128 5.76 -1.45 6.82
C GLY A 128 7.09 -2.10 6.43
N PRO A 129 8.21 -1.36 6.55
CA PRO A 129 9.53 -1.93 6.37
C PRO A 129 9.87 -2.87 7.52
N GLY A 130 10.50 -4.00 7.20
CA GLY A 130 10.90 -5.00 8.18
C GLY A 130 12.02 -5.91 7.67
N ARG A 131 12.36 -6.93 8.46
CA ARG A 131 13.40 -7.92 8.09
C ARG A 131 13.09 -8.59 6.75
N HIS A 132 11.83 -8.95 6.53
CA HIS A 132 11.38 -9.61 5.31
C HIS A 132 11.68 -8.80 4.05
N TRP A 133 11.38 -7.50 4.08
CA TRP A 133 11.70 -6.62 2.96
C TRP A 133 13.21 -6.35 2.83
N SER A 134 13.90 -6.10 3.95
CA SER A 134 15.30 -5.66 3.92
C SER A 134 16.32 -6.80 3.68
N LYS A 135 15.93 -8.06 3.90
CA LYS A 135 16.85 -9.21 3.83
C LYS A 135 16.27 -10.39 3.07
N ASP A 136 15.11 -10.88 3.50
CA ASP A 136 14.63 -12.21 3.06
C ASP A 136 14.16 -12.18 1.60
N ILE A 137 13.30 -11.23 1.20
CA ILE A 137 12.85 -11.08 -0.20
C ILE A 137 14.03 -10.82 -1.16
N PRO A 138 14.97 -9.90 -0.86
CA PRO A 138 16.17 -9.74 -1.68
C PRO A 138 16.98 -11.02 -1.83
N SER A 139 17.17 -11.79 -0.74
CA SER A 139 17.92 -13.04 -0.78
C SER A 139 17.23 -14.11 -1.64
N LEU A 140 15.92 -14.27 -1.48
CA LEU A 140 15.12 -15.23 -2.26
C LEU A 140 15.06 -14.84 -3.75
N SER A 141 14.91 -13.55 -4.04
CA SER A 141 14.91 -13.04 -5.42
C SER A 141 16.27 -13.23 -6.08
N ALA A 142 17.36 -13.00 -5.34
CA ALA A 142 18.72 -13.23 -5.82
C ALA A 142 18.98 -14.71 -6.12
N GLU A 143 18.47 -15.62 -5.30
CA GLU A 143 18.59 -17.06 -5.54
C GLU A 143 17.84 -17.48 -6.80
N ALA A 144 16.58 -17.02 -6.96
CA ALA A 144 15.79 -17.29 -8.16
C ALA A 144 16.48 -16.77 -9.44
N ALA A 145 17.03 -15.55 -9.38
CA ALA A 145 17.70 -14.94 -10.54
C ALA A 145 18.94 -15.70 -11.02
N LYS A 146 19.64 -16.46 -10.15
CA LYS A 146 20.80 -17.28 -10.56
C LYS A 146 20.45 -18.32 -11.63
N GLN A 147 19.20 -18.80 -11.64
CA GLN A 147 18.70 -19.78 -12.61
C GLN A 147 18.41 -19.15 -13.98
N HIS A 148 18.38 -17.81 -14.08
CA HIS A 148 17.92 -17.08 -15.26
C HIS A 148 18.92 -15.99 -15.68
N PRO A 149 20.14 -16.37 -16.13
CA PRO A 149 21.14 -15.41 -16.56
C PRO A 149 20.61 -14.58 -17.75
N GLY A 150 20.60 -13.26 -17.59
CA GLY A 150 20.07 -12.31 -18.60
C GLY A 150 18.75 -11.65 -18.21
N VAL A 151 18.08 -12.11 -17.15
CA VAL A 151 16.90 -11.47 -16.60
C VAL A 151 17.31 -10.54 -15.46
N SER A 152 17.03 -9.25 -15.61
CA SER A 152 17.27 -8.26 -14.55
C SER A 152 16.14 -8.29 -13.52
N TYR A 153 16.40 -7.86 -12.28
CA TYR A 153 15.34 -7.75 -11.29
C TYR A 153 15.55 -6.59 -10.32
N ILE A 154 14.47 -6.16 -9.69
CA ILE A 154 14.47 -5.15 -8.63
C ILE A 154 13.46 -5.55 -7.55
N VAL A 155 13.81 -5.31 -6.28
CA VAL A 155 12.86 -5.36 -5.16
C VAL A 155 12.45 -3.93 -4.83
N THR A 156 11.16 -3.63 -4.87
CA THR A 156 10.64 -2.30 -4.58
C THR A 156 10.52 -2.06 -3.07
N ALA A 157 10.19 -0.82 -2.68
CA ALA A 157 9.71 -0.56 -1.33
C ALA A 157 8.37 -1.28 -1.08
N PRO A 158 8.07 -1.69 0.16
CA PRO A 158 6.73 -2.13 0.53
C PRO A 158 5.75 -0.94 0.45
N LEU A 159 4.44 -1.19 0.63
CA LEU A 159 3.43 -0.13 0.59
C LEU A 159 3.77 1.03 1.52
N GLY A 160 4.18 0.73 2.75
CA GLY A 160 4.70 1.72 3.71
C GLY A 160 3.72 2.85 4.02
N LEU A 161 4.25 4.00 4.45
CA LEU A 161 3.48 5.21 4.64
C LEU A 161 3.32 5.93 3.29
N HIS A 162 2.25 5.58 2.57
CA HIS A 162 1.92 6.17 1.28
C HIS A 162 0.62 6.99 1.39
N GLU A 163 0.56 8.17 0.77
CA GLU A 163 -0.62 9.05 0.87
C GLU A 163 -1.91 8.35 0.41
N LEU A 164 -1.84 7.56 -0.67
CA LEU A 164 -2.98 6.74 -1.13
C LEU A 164 -3.51 5.73 -0.11
N LEU A 165 -2.69 5.27 0.85
CA LEU A 165 -3.20 4.42 1.93
C LEU A 165 -4.07 5.21 2.92
N VAL A 166 -3.81 6.51 3.10
CA VAL A 166 -4.71 7.39 3.88
C VAL A 166 -6.09 7.44 3.23
N ASP A 167 -6.15 7.57 1.91
CA ASP A 167 -7.40 7.58 1.16
C ASP A 167 -8.15 6.24 1.29
N VAL A 168 -7.45 5.10 1.16
CA VAL A 168 -8.05 3.77 1.31
C VAL A 168 -8.63 3.56 2.72
N VAL A 169 -7.89 3.96 3.75
CA VAL A 169 -8.37 3.85 5.14
C VAL A 169 -9.60 4.72 5.38
N ASN A 170 -9.56 5.99 4.93
CA ASN A 170 -10.68 6.90 5.08
C ASN A 170 -11.91 6.45 4.28
N ASP A 171 -11.73 5.92 3.07
CA ASP A 171 -12.80 5.32 2.27
C ASP A 171 -13.48 4.16 3.01
N ARG A 172 -12.68 3.24 3.57
CA ARG A 172 -13.21 2.12 4.36
C ARG A 172 -13.97 2.58 5.60
N ILE A 173 -13.44 3.57 6.35
CA ILE A 173 -14.12 4.15 7.52
C ILE A 173 -15.47 4.73 7.13
N ASN A 174 -15.50 5.58 6.11
CA ASN A 174 -16.73 6.23 5.67
C ASN A 174 -17.77 5.23 5.17
N TYR A 175 -17.35 4.17 4.48
CA TYR A 175 -18.25 3.10 4.06
C TYR A 175 -18.86 2.38 5.26
N CYS A 176 -18.03 1.98 6.23
CA CYS A 176 -18.50 1.32 7.45
C CYS A 176 -19.43 2.22 8.28
N LEU A 177 -19.16 3.52 8.36
CA LEU A 177 -20.04 4.47 9.04
C LEU A 177 -21.41 4.60 8.37
N LYS A 178 -21.45 4.63 7.03
CA LYS A 178 -22.72 4.59 6.29
C LYS A 178 -23.47 3.28 6.54
N HIS A 179 -22.76 2.16 6.57
CA HIS A 179 -23.37 0.87 6.87
C HIS A 179 -24.05 0.86 8.25
N VAL A 180 -23.35 1.27 9.31
CA VAL A 180 -23.95 1.30 10.67
C VAL A 180 -25.05 2.34 10.82
N ALA A 181 -25.10 3.36 9.95
CA ALA A 181 -26.19 4.32 9.86
C ALA A 181 -27.41 3.81 9.07
N GLY A 182 -27.33 2.62 8.45
CA GLY A 182 -28.38 2.05 7.60
C GLY A 182 -28.43 2.63 6.18
N GLU A 183 -27.36 3.30 5.74
CA GLU A 183 -27.27 3.97 4.43
C GLU A 183 -26.52 3.14 3.37
N ALA A 184 -25.92 2.00 3.76
CA ALA A 184 -25.21 1.09 2.87
C ALA A 184 -25.26 -0.36 3.37
N ASP A 185 -25.11 -1.31 2.46
CA ASP A 185 -24.91 -2.73 2.80
C ASP A 185 -23.56 -2.96 3.50
N GLU A 186 -23.34 -4.17 4.03
CA GLU A 186 -22.03 -4.55 4.57
C GLU A 186 -20.97 -4.52 3.46
N CYS A 187 -19.79 -3.95 3.76
CA CYS A 187 -18.67 -4.04 2.82
C CYS A 187 -18.19 -5.50 2.66
N SER A 188 -17.53 -5.81 1.55
CA SER A 188 -17.05 -7.16 1.24
C SER A 188 -16.19 -7.83 2.31
N VAL A 189 -15.53 -7.04 3.18
CA VAL A 189 -14.69 -7.55 4.27
C VAL A 189 -15.50 -7.82 5.54
N CYS A 190 -16.57 -7.06 5.78
CA CYS A 190 -17.42 -7.21 6.95
C CYS A 190 -18.59 -8.17 6.72
N ALA A 191 -18.97 -8.39 5.47
CA ALA A 191 -20.10 -9.21 5.07
C ALA A 191 -20.13 -10.55 5.80
N GLY A 192 -21.20 -10.80 6.55
CA GLY A 192 -21.43 -12.07 7.27
C GLY A 192 -20.56 -12.27 8.52
N THR A 193 -19.75 -11.29 8.91
CA THR A 193 -18.90 -11.39 10.11
C THR A 193 -19.62 -10.93 11.38
N GLY A 194 -20.66 -10.09 11.24
CA GLY A 194 -21.33 -9.43 12.36
C GLY A 194 -20.42 -8.47 13.15
N LYS A 195 -19.29 -8.04 12.57
CA LYS A 195 -18.28 -7.21 13.26
C LYS A 195 -18.42 -5.71 12.98
N CYS A 196 -19.08 -5.31 11.91
CA CYS A 196 -19.27 -3.90 11.57
C CYS A 196 -20.48 -3.34 12.31
N ILE A 197 -20.35 -3.16 13.63
CA ILE A 197 -21.43 -2.68 14.50
C ILE A 197 -20.93 -1.51 15.35
N LEU A 198 -21.85 -0.60 15.68
CA LEU A 198 -21.59 0.45 16.66
C LEU A 198 -21.79 -0.14 18.06
N ASN A 199 -20.73 -0.25 18.84
CA ASN A 199 -20.79 -0.68 20.24
C ASN A 199 -21.00 0.56 21.13
N GLN A 200 -22.00 0.51 22.01
CA GLN A 200 -22.30 1.55 23.01
C GLN A 200 -21.87 1.11 24.40
#